data_AF-A0A0D6L452-F1
#
_entry.id   AF-A0A0D6L452-F1
#
_cell.length_a   1.000
_cell.length_b   1.000
_cell.length_c   1.000
_cell.angle_alpha   90.00
_cell.angle_beta   90.00
_cell.angle_gamma   90.00
#
_symmetry.space_group_name_H-M   'P 1'
#
loop_
_entity.id
_entity.type
_entity.pdbx_description
1 polymer ?
#
loop_
_entity_poly.entity_id
_entity_poly.type
_entity_poly.pdbx_seq_one_letter_code
_entity_poly.pdbx_strand_id
1 'polypeptide(L)'
;MSGVMSNWLAAQPKLTAKSKSGYILFSAEIRKRIMHENPDSGFGEVSKIVGIEWKKLSDDQKRQYEVRAEYIASERAKQEAARAASEKSLQVRCLLLFSYHN
;
A
#
# COMPACT_ATOMS: atom_id res chain seq x y z
N MET A 1 -8.22 15.63 15.74
CA MET A 1 -6.92 15.26 15.15
C MET A 1 -7.03 14.02 14.24
N SER A 2 -7.93 13.98 13.25
CA SER A 2 -8.11 12.79 12.37
C SER A 2 -7.71 13.00 10.90
N GLY A 3 -7.35 14.23 10.48
CA GLY A 3 -7.08 14.54 9.07
C GLY A 3 -5.69 14.14 8.55
N VAL A 4 -4.72 13.93 9.43
CA VAL A 4 -3.33 13.58 9.05
C VAL A 4 -3.20 12.11 8.65
N MET A 5 -4.06 11.23 9.16
CA MET A 5 -3.99 9.79 8.87
C MET A 5 -4.45 9.41 7.45
N SER A 6 -5.18 10.27 6.75
CA SER A 6 -5.69 9.95 5.41
C SER A 6 -4.63 10.14 4.31
N ASN A 7 -3.71 11.09 4.48
CA ASN A 7 -2.76 11.47 3.43
C ASN A 7 -1.47 10.63 3.43
N TRP A 8 -1.00 10.16 4.59
CA TRP A 8 0.24 9.37 4.66
C TRP A 8 0.09 7.98 4.01
N LEU A 9 -1.09 7.36 4.10
CA LEU A 9 -1.33 6.02 3.54
C LEU A 9 -1.32 6.02 2.00
N ALA A 10 -1.70 7.16 1.40
CA ALA A 10 -1.65 7.37 -0.04
C ALA A 10 -0.20 7.44 -0.58
N ALA A 11 0.74 7.92 0.24
CA ALA A 11 2.16 7.99 -0.11
C ALA A 11 2.88 6.62 -0.02
N GLN A 12 2.31 5.66 0.71
CA GLN A 12 2.88 4.32 0.85
C GLN A 12 2.69 3.48 -0.42
N PRO A 13 3.59 2.50 -0.69
CA PRO A 13 3.41 1.55 -1.77
C PRO A 13 2.03 0.87 -1.69
N LYS A 14 1.46 0.50 -2.84
CA LYS A 14 0.17 -0.19 -2.91
C LYS A 14 0.32 -1.65 -2.44
N LEU A 15 0.49 -1.83 -1.14
CA LEU A 15 0.37 -3.10 -0.45
C LEU A 15 -1.12 -3.43 -0.39
N THR A 16 -1.50 -4.58 -0.91
CA THR A 16 -2.87 -5.09 -0.78
C THR A 16 -2.95 -5.95 0.47
N ALA A 17 -4.16 -6.17 1.01
CA ALA A 17 -4.35 -7.12 2.12
C ALA A 17 -3.82 -8.54 1.80
N LYS A 18 -3.68 -8.88 0.51
CA LYS A 18 -3.13 -10.14 0.01
C LYS A 18 -1.59 -10.14 -0.13
N SER A 19 -0.93 -8.99 -0.01
CA SER A 19 0.51 -8.82 -0.22
C SER A 19 1.16 -8.05 0.95
N LYS A 20 1.08 -8.61 2.16
CA LYS A 20 1.72 -8.09 3.38
C LYS A 20 3.25 -8.26 3.43
N SER A 21 3.92 -8.37 2.28
CA SER A 21 5.33 -8.74 2.25
C SER A 21 6.23 -7.53 2.50
N GLY A 22 7.12 -7.64 3.49
CA GLY A 22 8.16 -6.65 3.76
C GLY A 22 9.03 -6.35 2.52
N TYR A 23 9.23 -7.35 1.67
CA TYR A 23 9.95 -7.18 0.40
C TYR A 23 9.25 -6.22 -0.56
N ILE A 24 7.92 -6.20 -0.62
CA ILE A 24 7.19 -5.30 -1.53
C ILE A 24 7.34 -3.85 -1.06
N LEU A 25 7.30 -3.62 0.26
CA LEU A 25 7.57 -2.30 0.84
C LEU A 25 9.02 -1.86 0.52
N PHE A 26 9.99 -2.72 0.84
CA PHE A 26 11.41 -2.47 0.60
C PHE A 26 11.70 -2.20 -0.89
N SER A 27 11.24 -3.07 -1.79
CA SER A 27 11.51 -2.96 -3.22
C SER A 27 10.94 -1.68 -3.82
N ALA A 28 9.78 -1.21 -3.35
CA ALA A 28 9.20 0.04 -3.81
C ALA A 28 10.00 1.27 -3.33
N GLU A 29 10.51 1.25 -2.09
CA GLU A 29 11.35 2.33 -1.55
C GLU A 29 12.70 2.39 -2.25
N ILE A 30 13.37 1.23 -2.37
CA ILE A 30 14.72 1.13 -2.93
C ILE A 30 14.71 1.34 -4.44
N ARG A 31 13.70 0.85 -5.17
CA ARG A 31 13.58 1.11 -6.60
C ARG A 31 13.53 2.60 -6.92
N LYS A 32 12.78 3.39 -6.15
CA LYS A 32 12.72 4.86 -6.34
C LYS A 32 14.10 5.50 -6.16
N ARG A 33 14.84 5.07 -5.14
CA ARG A 33 16.21 5.52 -4.88
C ARG A 33 17.15 5.16 -6.04
N ILE A 34 17.17 3.88 -6.45
CA ILE A 34 18.08 3.40 -7.50
C ILE A 34 17.76 4.05 -8.85
N MET A 35 16.47 4.19 -9.22
CA MET A 35 16.10 4.89 -10.46
C MET A 35 16.51 6.36 -10.45
N HIS A 36 16.48 7.02 -9.29
CA HIS A 36 16.95 8.39 -9.16
C HIS A 36 18.47 8.50 -9.28
N GLU A 37 19.20 7.54 -8.70
CA GLU A 37 20.66 7.48 -8.78
C GLU A 37 21.14 7.01 -10.17
N ASN A 38 20.33 6.21 -10.88
CA ASN A 38 20.66 5.61 -12.17
C ASN A 38 19.51 5.82 -13.17
N PRO A 39 19.31 7.04 -13.68
CA PRO A 39 18.22 7.36 -14.59
C PRO A 39 18.28 6.59 -15.92
N ASP A 40 19.48 6.19 -16.36
CA ASP A 40 19.69 5.44 -17.61
C ASP A 40 19.54 3.92 -17.44
N SER A 41 19.37 3.44 -16.20
CA SER A 41 19.26 2.00 -15.92
C SER A 41 17.85 1.48 -16.20
N GLY A 42 17.77 0.41 -16.99
CA GLY A 42 16.50 -0.27 -17.28
C GLY A 42 15.94 -1.01 -16.06
N PHE A 43 14.61 -1.24 -16.07
CA PHE A 43 13.88 -1.97 -15.02
C PHE A 43 14.52 -3.29 -14.59
N GLY A 44 15.09 -4.03 -15.56
CA GLY A 44 15.74 -5.31 -15.30
C GLY A 44 16.96 -5.18 -14.38
N GLU A 45 17.80 -4.17 -14.61
CA GLU A 45 19.00 -3.93 -13.80
C GLU A 45 18.64 -3.43 -12.41
N VAL A 46 17.71 -2.47 -12.33
CA VAL A 46 17.20 -1.97 -11.05
C VAL A 46 16.61 -3.11 -10.21
N SER A 47 15.89 -4.05 -10.83
CA SER A 47 15.30 -5.19 -10.12
C SER A 47 16.35 -6.17 -9.59
N LYS A 48 17.46 -6.37 -10.32
CA LYS A 48 18.59 -7.18 -9.81
C LYS A 48 19.24 -6.53 -8.60
N ILE A 49 19.51 -5.23 -8.66
CA ILE A 49 20.13 -4.48 -7.55
C ILE A 49 19.23 -4.55 -6.31
N VAL A 50 17.93 -4.32 -6.45
CA VAL A 50 16.96 -4.45 -5.34
C VAL A 50 17.02 -5.84 -4.70
N GLY A 51 17.07 -6.90 -5.51
CA GLY A 51 17.16 -8.27 -5.00
C GLY A 51 18.45 -8.56 -4.23
N ILE A 52 19.56 -7.98 -4.68
CA ILE A 52 20.86 -8.07 -3.99
C ILE A 52 20.80 -7.34 -2.65
N GLU A 53 20.30 -6.09 -2.64
CA GLU A 53 20.18 -5.29 -1.41
C GLU A 53 19.26 -5.96 -0.38
N TRP A 54 18.16 -6.58 -0.81
CA TRP A 54 17.29 -7.33 0.11
C TRP A 54 18.02 -8.50 0.78
N LYS A 55 18.87 -9.22 0.04
CA LYS A 55 19.64 -10.34 0.59
C LYS A 55 20.72 -9.88 1.57
N LYS A 56 21.24 -8.65 1.41
CA LYS A 56 22.22 -8.04 2.32
C LYS A 56 21.61 -7.60 3.66
N LEU A 57 20.29 -7.38 3.72
CA LEU A 57 19.64 -7.01 4.97
C LEU A 57 19.73 -8.14 6.00
N SER A 58 19.93 -7.75 7.26
CA SER A 58 19.80 -8.67 8.40
C SER A 58 18.35 -9.09 8.61
N ASP A 59 18.15 -10.17 9.34
CA ASP A 59 16.81 -10.67 9.64
C ASP A 59 16.00 -9.68 10.47
N ASP A 60 16.64 -8.93 11.37
CA ASP A 60 15.99 -7.84 12.11
C ASP A 60 15.50 -6.72 11.18
N GLN A 61 16.33 -6.32 10.21
CA GLN A 61 15.94 -5.31 9.23
C GLN A 61 14.77 -5.79 8.37
N LYS A 62 14.82 -7.03 7.88
CA LYS A 62 13.72 -7.65 7.13
C LYS A 62 12.44 -7.69 7.97
N ARG A 63 12.53 -8.09 9.23
CA ARG A 63 11.41 -8.11 10.17
C ARG A 63 10.80 -6.73 10.39
N GLN A 64 11.61 -5.68 10.47
CA GLN A 64 11.09 -4.31 10.54
C GLN A 64 10.29 -3.91 9.29
N TYR A 65 10.70 -4.37 8.10
CA TYR A 65 9.91 -4.15 6.88
C TYR A 65 8.61 -4.96 6.90
N GLU A 66 8.62 -6.19 7.40
CA GLU A 66 7.42 -7.02 7.53
C GLU A 66 6.39 -6.39 8.47
N VAL A 67 6.81 -5.94 9.66
CA VAL A 67 5.91 -5.28 10.62
C VAL A 67 5.32 -4.00 10.03
N ARG A 68 6.14 -3.18 9.34
CA ARG A 68 5.66 -1.98 8.66
C ARG A 68 4.69 -2.31 7.52
N ALA A 69 4.99 -3.33 6.72
CA ALA A 69 4.12 -3.76 5.64
C ALA A 69 2.76 -4.25 6.15
N GLU A 70 2.75 -4.99 7.26
CA GLU A 70 1.52 -5.44 7.91
C GLU A 70 0.69 -4.27 8.45
N TYR A 71 1.33 -3.28 9.09
CA TYR A 71 0.64 -2.08 9.57
C TYR A 71 -0.03 -1.32 8.42
N ILE A 72 0.70 -1.07 7.32
CA ILE A 72 0.17 -0.39 6.12
C ILE A 72 -1.00 -1.18 5.51
N ALA A 73 -0.88 -2.50 5.41
CA ALA A 73 -1.93 -3.35 4.88
C ALA A 73 -3.19 -3.34 5.76
N SER A 74 -3.04 -3.36 7.08
CA SER A 74 -4.14 -3.27 8.04
C SER A 74 -4.89 -1.94 7.92
N GLU A 75 -4.16 -0.82 7.84
CA GLU A 75 -4.77 0.50 7.70
C GLU A 75 -5.52 0.65 6.36
N ARG A 76 -4.99 0.08 5.27
CA ARG A 76 -5.70 0.06 3.97
C ARG A 76 -6.96 -0.79 4.03
N ALA A 77 -6.90 -1.98 4.63
CA ALA A 77 -8.06 -2.84 4.78
C ALA A 77 -9.19 -2.17 5.57
N LYS A 78 -8.85 -1.41 6.63
CA LYS A 78 -9.83 -0.61 7.38
C LYS A 78 -10.47 0.49 6.52
N GLN A 79 -9.68 1.21 5.72
CA GLN A 79 -10.21 2.23 4.81
C GLN A 79 -11.10 1.63 3.71
N GLU A 80 -10.70 0.51 3.12
CA GLU A 80 -11.50 -0.20 2.11
C GLU A 80 -12.82 -0.70 2.70
N ALA A 81 -12.80 -1.28 3.91
CA ALA A 81 -14.00 -1.71 4.61
C ALA A 81 -14.94 -0.53 4.95
N ALA A 82 -14.38 0.59 5.43
CA ALA A 82 -15.16 1.79 5.72
C ALA A 82 -15.79 2.40 4.45
N ARG A 83 -15.04 2.41 3.33
CA ARG A 83 -15.55 2.86 2.02
C ARG A 83 -16.64 1.94 1.49
N ALA A 84 -16.46 0.63 1.59
CA ALA A 84 -17.48 -0.34 1.18
C ALA A 84 -18.77 -0.21 2.01
N ALA A 85 -18.65 0.05 3.32
CA ALA A 85 -19.80 0.29 4.20
C ALA A 85 -20.55 1.59 3.85
N SER A 86 -19.83 2.68 3.56
CA SER A 86 -20.47 3.95 3.16
C SER A 86 -21.12 3.86 1.78
N GLU A 87 -20.49 3.16 0.83
CA GLU A 87 -21.04 2.92 -0.51
C GLU A 87 -22.32 2.08 -0.46
N LYS A 88 -22.34 1.03 0.37
CA LYS A 88 -23.55 0.21 0.59
C LYS A 88 -24.68 1.03 1.23
N SER A 89 -24.36 1.94 2.15
CA SER A 89 -25.33 2.86 2.77
C SER A 89 -25.92 3.86 1.77
N LEU A 90 -25.10 4.40 0.87
CA LEU A 90 -25.55 5.31 -0.20
C LEU A 90 -26.42 4.59 -1.23
N GLN A 91 -26.07 3.36 -1.59
CA GLN A 91 -26.83 2.56 -2.54
C GLN A 91 -28.22 2.20 -2.01
N VAL A 92 -28.32 1.77 -0.74
CA VAL A 92 -29.61 1.52 -0.07
C VAL A 92 -30.45 2.79 0.02
N ARG A 93 -29.83 3.94 0.31
CA ARG A 93 -30.52 5.23 0.38
C ARG A 93 -31.03 5.71 -0.99
N CYS A 94 -30.28 5.52 -2.08
CA CYS A 94 -30.74 5.83 -3.43
C CYS A 94 -31.88 4.88 -3.86
N LEU A 95 -31.78 3.58 -3.57
CA LEU A 95 -32.83 2.61 -3.89
C LEU A 95 -34.16 2.91 -3.17
N LEU A 96 -34.11 3.35 -1.91
CA LEU A 96 -35.31 3.74 -1.16
C LEU A 96 -35.95 5.04 -1.70
N LEU A 97 -35.17 5.98 -2.23
CA LEU A 97 -35.70 7.19 -2.87
C LEU A 97 -36.35 6.91 -4.23
N PHE A 98 -35.87 5.91 -4.99
CA PHE A 98 -36.49 5.50 -6.25
C PHE A 98 -37.77 4.67 -6.06
N SER A 99 -37.90 3.91 -4.96
CA SER A 99 -39.12 3.14 -4.67
C SER A 99 -40.29 3.96 -4.11
N TYR A 100 -40.09 5.23 -3.73
CA TYR A 100 -41.13 6.08 -3.12
C TYR A 100 -41.87 6.97 -4.15
N HIS A 101 -41.65 6.76 -5.45
CA HIS A 101 -42.26 7.55 -6.53
C HIS A 101 -43.05 6.71 -7.55
N ASN A 102 -43.57 5.54 -7.14
CA ASN A 102 -44.54 4.76 -7.91
C ASN A 102 -45.87 4.66 -7.14
#